data_AF-A0A2E2L2J0-F1
#
_entry.id   AF-A0A2E2L2J0-F1
#
_cell.length_a   1.000
_cell.length_b   1.000
_cell.length_c   1.000
_cell.angle_alpha   90.00
_cell.angle_beta   90.00
_cell.angle_gamma   90.00
#
_symmetry.space_group_name_H-M   'P 1'
#
loop_
_entity.id
_entity.type
_entity.pdbx_description
1 polymer ?
#
loop_
_entity_poly.entity_id
_entity_poly.type
_entity_poly.pdbx_seq_one_letter_code
_entity_poly.pdbx_strand_id
1 'polypeptide(L)'
;MLKRAVLLIAGLSALAGCDEQALATLGGATSTADQRADYLSAVATTDCVLIDQRQFGAVEFQANLTRQEVIEITQFYLAIGNAERLPEGGVRVTTGPCAA
;
A
#
# COMPACT_ATOMS: atom_id res chain seq x y z
N MET A 1 -4.31 -2.44 63.12
CA MET A 1 -3.31 -3.34 62.50
C MET A 1 -3.99 -4.08 61.35
N LEU A 2 -3.37 -4.02 60.17
CA LEU A 2 -3.64 -4.88 59.00
C LEU A 2 -4.89 -4.58 58.14
N LYS A 3 -4.69 -3.79 57.08
CA LYS A 3 -4.89 -4.30 55.72
C LYS A 3 -4.24 -3.38 54.69
N ARG A 4 -3.04 -3.80 54.28
CA ARG A 4 -2.40 -3.40 53.04
C ARG A 4 -3.33 -3.79 51.89
N ALA A 5 -3.93 -2.81 51.24
CA ALA A 5 -4.59 -2.98 49.95
C ALA A 5 -4.11 -1.86 49.02
N VAL A 6 -2.77 -1.74 48.88
CA VAL A 6 -2.16 -1.10 47.72
C VAL A 6 -2.12 -2.18 46.65
N LEU A 7 -3.22 -2.29 45.91
CA LEU A 7 -3.35 -3.19 44.77
C LEU A 7 -3.31 -2.31 43.52
N LEU A 8 -2.08 -2.19 42.99
CA LEU A 8 -1.74 -2.21 41.57
C LEU A 8 -2.87 -1.81 40.62
N ILE A 9 -2.97 -0.51 40.34
CA ILE A 9 -3.66 -0.02 39.15
C ILE A 9 -2.72 -0.31 37.98
N ALA A 10 -2.89 -1.51 37.42
CA ALA A 10 -2.27 -1.94 36.19
C ALA A 10 -2.71 -1.02 35.05
N GLY A 11 -1.73 -0.45 34.36
CA GLY A 11 -1.94 0.20 33.08
C GLY A 11 -2.45 -0.83 32.06
N LEU A 12 -3.75 -0.78 31.78
CA LEU A 12 -4.39 -1.49 30.68
C LEU A 12 -5.23 -0.48 29.89
N SER A 13 -4.55 0.43 29.20
CA SER A 13 -5.16 1.36 28.25
C SER A 13 -4.39 1.33 26.93
N ALA A 14 -4.36 0.15 26.32
CA ALA A 14 -3.99 -0.04 24.93
C ALA A 14 -4.79 -1.24 24.44
N LEU A 15 -5.84 -1.02 23.64
CA LEU A 15 -6.51 -2.02 22.77
C LEU A 15 -7.74 -1.42 22.03
N ALA A 16 -7.80 -0.10 21.84
CA ALA A 16 -8.76 0.52 20.92
C ALA A 16 -8.07 1.17 19.71
N GLY A 17 -6.86 0.70 19.37
CA GLY A 17 -6.30 0.90 18.05
C GLY A 17 -6.75 -0.26 17.20
N CYS A 18 -7.79 -0.08 16.38
CA CYS A 18 -7.89 -0.89 15.18
C CYS A 18 -6.71 -0.44 14.31
N ASP A 19 -5.60 -1.16 14.45
CA ASP A 19 -4.33 -0.98 13.74
C ASP A 19 -4.57 -0.71 12.24
N GLU A 20 -4.21 0.48 11.76
CA GLU A 20 -3.94 0.70 10.33
C GLU A 20 -2.92 -0.34 9.80
N GLN A 21 -2.08 -0.87 10.69
CA GLN A 21 -1.13 -1.96 10.47
C GLN A 21 -1.81 -3.33 10.24
N ALA A 22 -3.02 -3.55 10.77
CA ALA A 22 -3.79 -4.77 10.54
C ALA A 22 -4.41 -4.78 9.12
N LEU A 23 -4.71 -3.59 8.58
CA LEU A 23 -5.16 -3.45 7.19
C LEU A 23 -3.99 -3.61 6.20
N ALA A 24 -2.80 -3.10 6.56
CA ALA A 24 -1.56 -3.31 5.80
C ALA A 24 -1.18 -4.81 5.72
N THR A 25 -1.50 -5.62 6.73
CA THR A 25 -1.17 -7.05 6.77
C THR A 25 -2.15 -7.96 6.00
N LEU A 26 -3.32 -7.44 5.60
CA LEU A 26 -4.32 -8.19 4.82
C LEU A 26 -4.32 -7.87 3.32
N GLY A 27 -3.44 -6.97 2.87
CA GLY A 27 -3.44 -6.48 1.48
C GLY A 27 -2.27 -5.60 1.06
N GLY A 28 -1.36 -5.21 1.96
CA GLY A 28 0.06 -5.14 1.62
C GLY A 28 0.63 -3.86 1.06
N ALA A 29 0.08 -2.68 1.35
CA ALA A 29 0.84 -1.45 1.12
C ALA A 29 0.98 -0.64 2.42
N THR A 30 2.23 -0.38 2.81
CA THR A 30 2.57 0.63 3.84
C THR A 30 2.32 2.06 3.35
N SER A 31 2.02 2.21 2.06
CA SER A 31 1.76 3.48 1.40
C SER A 31 0.50 4.18 1.91
N THR A 32 0.55 5.51 1.98
CA THR A 32 -0.62 6.36 2.25
C THR A 32 -1.58 6.41 1.06
N ALA A 33 -2.79 6.95 1.28
CA ALA A 33 -3.76 7.14 0.18
C ALA A 33 -3.22 8.11 -0.90
N ASP A 34 -2.52 9.17 -0.49
CA ASP A 34 -1.94 10.14 -1.40
C ASP A 34 -0.85 9.50 -2.27
N GLN A 35 0.05 8.71 -1.68
CA GLN A 35 1.07 7.96 -2.41
C GLN A 35 0.45 7.02 -3.46
N ARG A 36 -0.68 6.39 -3.14
CA ARG A 36 -1.41 5.54 -4.08
C ARG A 36 -2.07 6.34 -5.21
N ALA A 37 -2.54 7.56 -4.94
CA ALA A 37 -3.09 8.44 -5.96
C ALA A 37 -1.99 8.95 -6.91
N ASP A 38 -0.85 9.36 -6.37
CA ASP A 38 0.32 9.79 -7.15
C ASP A 38 0.85 8.65 -8.02
N TYR A 39 0.91 7.43 -7.46
CA TYR A 39 1.23 6.21 -8.22
C TYR A 39 0.27 6.01 -9.40
N LEU A 40 -1.05 6.08 -9.19
CA LEU A 40 -2.03 5.86 -10.26
C LEU A 40 -1.92 6.92 -11.36
N SER A 41 -1.69 8.18 -10.98
CA SER A 41 -1.45 9.27 -11.92
C SER A 41 -0.19 9.02 -12.77
N ALA A 42 0.89 8.58 -12.11
CA ALA A 42 2.14 8.28 -12.80
C ALA A 42 2.03 7.05 -13.72
N VAL A 43 1.35 5.98 -13.30
CA VAL A 43 1.13 4.78 -14.12
C VAL A 43 0.30 5.08 -15.38
N ALA A 44 -0.60 6.07 -15.32
CA ALA A 44 -1.34 6.50 -16.50
C ALA A 44 -0.43 7.02 -17.63
N THR A 45 0.77 7.51 -17.30
CA THR A 45 1.77 7.96 -18.29
C THR A 45 2.52 6.82 -18.97
N THR A 46 2.39 5.60 -18.47
CA THR A 46 3.06 4.39 -19.00
C THR A 46 2.07 3.47 -19.72
N ASP A 47 1.02 4.03 -20.29
CA ASP A 47 -0.11 3.30 -20.91
C ASP A 47 -0.76 2.29 -19.94
N CYS A 48 -0.73 2.62 -18.65
CA CYS A 48 -1.24 1.81 -17.55
C CYS A 48 -0.54 0.45 -17.36
N VAL A 49 0.68 0.33 -17.88
CA VAL A 49 1.43 -0.93 -17.90
C VAL A 49 2.81 -0.76 -17.27
N LEU A 50 3.20 -1.75 -16.47
CA LEU A 50 4.49 -1.87 -15.82
C LEU A 50 5.12 -3.22 -16.20
N ILE A 51 6.01 -3.23 -17.20
CA ILE A 51 6.67 -4.46 -17.68
C ILE A 51 8.16 -4.46 -17.33
N ASP A 52 8.86 -3.38 -17.67
CA ASP A 52 10.31 -3.27 -17.59
C ASP A 52 10.75 -2.07 -16.74
N GLN A 53 12.07 -1.98 -16.52
CA GLN A 53 12.64 -0.96 -15.63
C GLN A 53 12.32 0.48 -16.05
N ARG A 54 12.02 0.74 -17.33
CA ARG A 54 11.70 2.08 -17.81
C ARG A 54 10.36 2.54 -17.28
N GLN A 55 9.33 1.69 -17.32
CA GLN A 55 8.01 2.06 -16.81
C GLN A 55 8.06 2.21 -15.28
N PHE A 56 8.72 1.28 -14.57
CA PHE A 56 8.91 1.41 -13.13
C PHE A 56 9.67 2.69 -12.76
N GLY A 57 10.78 2.99 -13.44
CA GLY A 57 11.57 4.20 -13.19
C GLY A 57 10.80 5.49 -13.49
N ALA A 58 9.94 5.49 -14.52
CA ALA A 58 9.07 6.63 -14.82
C ALA A 58 8.06 6.88 -13.69
N VAL A 59 7.50 5.81 -13.11
CA VAL A 59 6.55 5.91 -12.00
C VAL A 59 7.23 6.34 -10.71
N GLU A 60 8.39 5.77 -10.39
CA GLU A 60 9.22 6.18 -9.25
C GLU A 60 9.51 7.68 -9.28
N PHE A 61 9.96 8.18 -10.43
CA PHE A 61 10.32 9.58 -10.59
C PHE A 61 9.09 10.50 -10.49
N GLN A 62 7.99 10.16 -11.17
CA GLN A 62 6.82 11.05 -11.23
C GLN A 62 6.00 11.05 -9.93
N ALA A 63 5.88 9.89 -9.28
CA ALA A 63 5.16 9.78 -8.01
C ALA A 63 6.05 10.10 -6.79
N ASN A 64 7.34 10.37 -6.99
CA ASN A 64 8.33 10.53 -5.93
C ASN A 64 8.32 9.35 -4.94
N LEU A 65 8.31 8.14 -5.48
CA LEU A 65 8.26 6.88 -4.74
C LEU A 65 9.55 6.09 -4.95
N THR A 66 9.96 5.36 -3.92
CA THR A 66 11.03 4.37 -4.05
C THR A 66 10.56 3.16 -4.85
N ARG A 67 11.53 2.42 -5.42
CA ARG A 67 11.27 1.14 -6.10
C ARG A 67 10.43 0.18 -5.25
N GLN A 68 10.70 0.10 -3.95
CA GLN A 68 9.99 -0.82 -3.05
C GLN A 68 8.53 -0.37 -2.88
N GLU A 69 8.29 0.92 -2.67
CA GLU A 69 6.91 1.45 -2.56
C GLU A 69 6.12 1.24 -3.85
N VAL A 70 6.72 1.45 -5.02
CA VAL A 70 6.06 1.18 -6.31
C VAL A 70 5.69 -0.30 -6.43
N ILE A 71 6.58 -1.21 -6.02
CA ILE A 71 6.30 -2.65 -6.02
C ILE A 71 5.18 -2.98 -5.02
N GLU A 72 5.25 -2.47 -3.79
CA GLU A 72 4.23 -2.71 -2.75
C GLU A 72 2.85 -2.25 -3.20
N ILE A 73 2.74 -1.02 -3.72
CA ILE A 73 1.47 -0.47 -4.22
C ILE A 73 0.96 -1.31 -5.41
N THR A 74 1.86 -1.74 -6.30
CA THR A 74 1.49 -2.63 -7.42
C THR A 74 0.93 -3.96 -6.91
N GLN A 75 1.55 -4.58 -5.90
CA GLN A 75 1.04 -5.82 -5.31
C GLN A 75 -0.28 -5.62 -4.57
N PHE A 76 -0.46 -4.48 -3.90
CA PHE A 76 -1.73 -4.11 -3.28
C PHE A 76 -2.85 -4.06 -4.33
N TYR A 77 -2.64 -3.38 -5.47
CA TYR A 77 -3.64 -3.32 -6.53
C TYR A 77 -3.91 -4.67 -7.18
N LEU A 78 -2.89 -5.53 -7.33
CA LEU A 78 -3.08 -6.92 -7.76
C LEU A 78 -3.93 -7.72 -6.76
N ALA A 79 -3.66 -7.56 -5.46
CA ALA A 79 -4.34 -8.31 -4.40
C ALA A 79 -5.84 -7.96 -4.32
N ILE A 80 -6.20 -6.71 -4.56
CA ILE A 80 -7.59 -6.24 -4.51
C ILE A 80 -8.31 -6.28 -5.88
N GLY A 81 -7.69 -6.86 -6.91
CA GLY A 81 -8.31 -7.04 -8.24
C GLY A 81 -8.37 -5.76 -9.10
N ASN A 82 -7.57 -4.75 -8.77
CA ASN A 82 -7.47 -3.47 -9.49
C ASN A 82 -6.23 -3.40 -10.40
N ALA A 83 -5.56 -4.54 -10.58
CA ALA A 83 -4.50 -4.72 -11.54
C ALA A 83 -4.45 -6.20 -11.96
N GLU A 84 -3.91 -6.48 -13.13
CA GLU A 84 -3.82 -7.81 -13.72
C GLU A 84 -2.38 -8.11 -14.14
N ARG A 85 -1.97 -9.38 -14.03
CA ARG A 85 -0.67 -9.83 -14.54
C ARG A 85 -0.77 -10.07 -16.04
N LEU A 86 0.22 -9.60 -16.79
CA LEU A 86 0.27 -9.78 -18.24
C LEU A 86 0.94 -11.12 -18.62
N PRO A 87 0.52 -11.79 -19.71
CA PRO A 87 1.12 -13.04 -20.19
C PRO A 87 2.63 -12.93 -20.50
N GLU A 88 3.05 -11.79 -21.04
CA GLU A 88 4.43 -11.44 -21.36
C GLU A 88 5.27 -11.06 -20.12
N GLY A 89 4.65 -11.03 -18.94
CA GLY A 89 5.23 -10.53 -17.71
C GLY A 89 4.87 -9.07 -17.44
N GLY A 90 4.95 -8.67 -16.17
CA GLY A 90 4.54 -7.34 -15.73
C GLY A 90 3.08 -7.27 -15.28
N VAL A 91 2.59 -6.04 -15.16
CA VAL A 91 1.29 -5.71 -14.58
C VAL A 91 0.59 -4.62 -15.39
N ARG A 92 -0.72 -4.75 -15.59
CA ARG A 92 -1.61 -3.69 -16.05
C ARG A 92 -2.48 -3.23 -14.91
N VAL A 93 -2.48 -1.93 -14.62
CA VAL A 93 -3.41 -1.34 -13.66
C VAL A 93 -4.74 -1.10 -14.36
N THR A 94 -5.86 -1.40 -13.69
CA THR A 94 -7.22 -1.38 -14.27
C THR A 94 -8.17 -0.45 -13.50
N THR A 95 -7.64 0.43 -12.66
CA THR A 95 -8.40 1.34 -11.80
C THR A 95 -7.97 2.79 -11.95
N GLY A 96 -8.78 3.71 -11.41
CA GLY A 96 -8.48 5.15 -11.43
C GLY A 96 -8.38 5.70 -12.85
N PRO A 97 -7.32 6.48 -13.19
CA PRO A 97 -7.09 6.96 -14.56
C PRO A 97 -6.90 5.83 -15.59
N CYS A 98 -6.64 4.60 -15.12
CA CYS A 98 -6.44 3.42 -15.93
C CYS A 98 -7.68 2.52 -16.02
N ALA A 99 -8.82 2.94 -15.47
CA ALA A 99 -10.11 2.30 -15.69
C ALA A 99 -10.67 2.76 -17.04
N ALA A 100 -10.70 1.86 -18.02
CA ALA A 100 -11.34 2.06 -19.32
C ALA A 100 -12.78 1.52 -19.32
#